data_AF-A0A2I1HNS9-F1
#
_entry.id   AF-A0A2I1HNS9-F1
#
_cell.length_a   1.000
_cell.length_b   1.000
_cell.length_c   1.000
_cell.angle_alpha   90.00
_cell.angle_beta   90.00
_cell.angle_gamma   90.00
#
_symmetry.space_group_name_H-M   'P 1'
#
loop_
_entity.id
_entity.type
_entity.pdbx_description
1 polymer ?
#
loop_
_entity_poly.entity_id
_entity_poly.type
_entity_poly.pdbx_seq_one_letter_code
_entity_poly.pdbx_strand_id
1 'polypeptide(L)'
;MSSLNENLTAYPGHKLPPLFNMISLKNHVSDKLHIMLCITDRLWELVLQEIKNEGLFNDITRNIIIKEMENLKIRFEFWNIHGINNWNYTSLMGDDKLCVLRNFNLTKLFDPERAALIKSL
;
A
#
# COMPACT_ATOMS: atom_id res chain seq x y z
N MET A 1 -8.55 -21.27 34.22
CA MET A 1 -8.59 -20.27 33.13
C MET A 1 -9.44 -19.09 33.58
N SER A 2 -8.98 -18.39 34.62
CA SER A 2 -9.71 -17.31 35.28
C SER A 2 -9.05 -15.97 34.94
N SER A 3 -9.91 -14.99 34.64
CA SER A 3 -9.65 -13.55 34.47
C SER A 3 -8.68 -13.12 33.36
N LEU A 4 -9.16 -13.11 32.12
CA LEU A 4 -8.67 -12.21 31.05
C LEU A 4 -9.78 -11.24 30.64
N ASN A 5 -10.58 -10.78 31.61
CA ASN A 5 -11.37 -9.55 31.51
C ASN A 5 -10.58 -8.45 32.21
N GLU A 6 -9.36 -8.17 31.73
CA GLU A 6 -8.66 -6.96 32.12
C GLU A 6 -9.52 -5.76 31.69
N ASN A 7 -9.76 -4.81 32.61
CA ASN A 7 -10.59 -3.62 32.41
C ASN A 7 -10.37 -3.01 31.02
N LEU A 8 -11.35 -3.16 30.13
CA LEU A 8 -11.26 -2.75 28.71
C LEU A 8 -11.20 -1.23 28.52
N THR A 9 -11.50 -0.47 29.58
CA THR A 9 -11.30 0.98 29.67
C THR A 9 -9.86 1.36 30.01
N ALA A 10 -8.98 0.41 30.35
CA ALA A 10 -7.58 0.66 30.68
C ALA A 10 -6.75 1.09 29.46
N TYR A 11 -7.17 0.73 28.24
CA TYR A 11 -6.47 1.08 27.01
C TYR A 11 -7.27 2.11 26.21
N PRO A 12 -6.74 3.33 25.99
CA PRO A 12 -7.41 4.34 25.18
C PRO A 12 -7.52 3.88 23.72
N GLY A 13 -8.71 4.04 23.12
CA GLY A 13 -8.95 3.77 21.69
C GLY A 13 -10.02 2.71 21.39
N HIS A 14 -10.38 1.87 22.36
CA HIS A 14 -11.48 0.92 22.19
C HIS A 14 -12.83 1.63 22.38
N LYS A 15 -13.59 1.79 21.28
CA LYS A 15 -14.93 2.41 21.30
C LYS A 15 -16.05 1.44 21.70
N LEU A 16 -15.83 0.13 21.56
CA LEU A 16 -16.80 -0.92 21.81
C LEU A 16 -16.13 -2.11 22.52
N PRO A 17 -16.87 -2.87 23.33
CA PRO A 17 -16.35 -4.11 23.90
C PRO A 17 -16.03 -5.12 22.79
N PRO A 18 -14.91 -5.84 22.87
CA PRO A 18 -14.53 -6.82 21.86
C PRO A 18 -15.48 -8.03 21.90
N LEU A 19 -15.79 -8.57 20.73
CA LEU A 19 -16.63 -9.77 20.60
C LEU A 19 -15.94 -11.04 21.10
N PHE A 20 -14.60 -11.04 21.13
CA PHE A 20 -13.76 -12.13 21.59
C PHE A 20 -12.73 -11.62 22.60
N ASN A 21 -12.26 -12.50 23.48
CA ASN A 21 -11.21 -12.17 24.44
C ASN A 21 -9.93 -11.77 23.70
N MET A 22 -9.32 -10.65 24.10
CA MET A 22 -8.08 -10.18 23.49
C MET A 22 -6.90 -10.99 24.02
N ILE A 23 -5.98 -11.35 23.12
CA ILE A 23 -4.67 -11.88 23.51
C ILE A 23 -3.93 -10.74 24.22
N SER A 24 -3.27 -11.03 25.35
CA SER A 24 -2.44 -10.04 26.03
C SER A 24 -1.42 -9.43 25.05
N LEU A 25 -1.30 -8.10 25.03
CA LEU A 25 -0.36 -7.40 24.14
C LEU A 25 1.09 -7.86 24.34
N LYS A 26 1.45 -8.29 25.56
CA LYS A 26 2.78 -8.86 25.85
C LYS A 26 3.06 -10.16 25.08
N ASN A 27 2.00 -10.86 24.67
CA ASN A 27 2.05 -12.10 23.89
C ASN A 27 1.70 -11.86 22.41
N HIS A 28 1.45 -10.60 22.01
CA HIS A 28 1.12 -10.26 20.63
C HIS A 28 2.38 -10.25 19.78
N VAL A 29 2.48 -11.19 18.84
CA VAL A 29 3.53 -11.21 17.83
C VAL A 29 2.96 -10.63 16.55
N SER A 30 3.49 -9.49 16.12
CA SER A 30 3.06 -8.87 14.87
C SER A 30 3.45 -9.74 13.67
N ASP A 31 2.49 -9.94 12.77
CA ASP A 31 2.73 -10.66 11.53
C ASP A 31 3.59 -9.83 10.58
N LYS A 32 4.82 -10.31 10.33
CA LYS A 32 5.79 -9.68 9.43
C LYS A 32 5.26 -9.59 8.00
N LEU A 33 4.52 -10.60 7.55
CA LEU A 33 3.93 -10.61 6.20
C LEU A 33 2.87 -9.51 6.11
N HIS A 34 1.98 -9.41 7.10
CA HIS A 34 0.95 -8.39 7.11
C HIS A 34 1.53 -6.97 7.11
N ILE A 35 2.53 -6.70 7.96
CA ILE A 35 3.22 -5.39 8.00
C ILE A 35 3.83 -5.07 6.64
N MET A 36 4.55 -6.02 6.03
CA MET A 36 5.17 -5.83 4.72
C MET A 36 4.13 -5.48 3.65
N LEU A 37 3.01 -6.21 3.61
CA LEU A 37 1.92 -5.97 2.65
C LEU A 37 1.29 -4.58 2.82
N CYS A 38 1.16 -4.09 4.05
CA CYS A 38 0.65 -2.75 4.34
C CYS A 38 1.66 -1.64 3.96
N ILE A 39 2.95 -1.85 4.24
CA ILE A 39 4.00 -0.90 3.85
C ILE A 39 4.05 -0.77 2.32
N THR A 40 4.00 -1.89 1.59
CA THR A 40 4.03 -1.86 0.12
C THR A 40 2.84 -1.11 -0.47
N ASP A 41 1.64 -1.24 0.12
CA ASP A 41 0.46 -0.48 -0.35
C ASP A 41 0.70 1.02 -0.16
N ARG A 42 1.20 1.41 1.01
CA ARG A 42 1.43 2.82 1.31
C ARG A 42 2.51 3.44 0.43
N LEU A 43 3.59 2.71 0.15
CA LEU A 43 4.66 3.18 -0.73
C LEU A 43 4.17 3.35 -2.16
N TRP A 44 3.41 2.39 -2.68
CA TRP A 44 2.82 2.51 -4.02
C TRP A 44 1.82 3.67 -4.12
N GLU A 45 0.99 3.86 -3.09
CA GLU A 45 0.08 5.01 -3.02
C GLU A 45 0.84 6.34 -3.05
N LEU A 46 1.95 6.45 -2.32
CA LEU A 46 2.78 7.66 -2.29
C LEU A 46 3.39 7.98 -3.66
N VAL A 47 3.87 6.97 -4.39
CA VAL A 47 4.35 7.14 -5.77
C VAL A 47 3.26 7.74 -6.67
N LEU A 48 2.04 7.20 -6.60
CA LEU A 48 0.92 7.73 -7.38
C LEU A 48 0.48 9.12 -6.92
N GLN A 49 0.55 9.41 -5.61
CA GLN A 49 0.23 10.73 -5.06
C GLN A 49 1.23 11.80 -5.50
N GLU A 50 2.52 11.49 -5.54
CA GLU A 50 3.55 12.42 -6.02
C GLU A 50 3.29 12.82 -7.48
N ILE A 51 3.05 11.84 -8.35
CA ILE A 51 2.70 12.06 -9.76
C ILE A 51 1.42 12.91 -9.90
N LYS A 52 0.42 12.69 -9.04
CA LYS A 52 -0.81 13.50 -9.01
C LYS A 52 -0.54 14.93 -8.56
N ASN A 53 0.28 15.13 -7.55
CA ASN A 53 0.62 16.45 -7.01
C ASN A 53 1.42 17.29 -8.01
N GLU A 54 2.21 16.65 -8.87
CA GLU A 54 2.92 17.29 -9.98
C GLU A 54 2.02 17.54 -11.21
N GLY A 55 0.75 17.11 -11.19
CA GLY A 55 -0.17 17.25 -12.31
C GLY A 55 0.16 16.33 -13.50
N LEU A 56 1.01 15.32 -13.30
CA LEU A 56 1.47 14.40 -14.34
C LEU A 56 0.59 13.15 -14.46
N PHE A 57 -0.43 12.99 -13.62
CA PHE A 57 -1.32 11.83 -13.61
C PHE A 57 -2.35 11.88 -14.76
N ASN A 58 -1.87 11.70 -15.99
CA ASN A 58 -2.65 11.69 -17.23
C ASN A 58 -2.58 10.31 -17.94
N ASP A 59 -3.19 10.20 -19.11
CA ASP A 59 -3.26 8.95 -19.89
C ASP A 59 -1.88 8.43 -20.29
N ILE A 60 -0.92 9.33 -20.57
CA ILE A 60 0.44 8.97 -20.96
C ILE A 60 1.14 8.28 -19.77
N THR A 61 1.14 8.91 -18.61
CA THR A 61 1.79 8.36 -17.40
C THR A 61 1.13 7.06 -16.96
N ARG A 62 -0.20 6.97 -17.04
CA ARG A 62 -0.91 5.72 -16.72
C ARG A 62 -0.56 4.59 -17.68
N ASN A 63 -0.44 4.88 -18.99
CA ASN A 63 0.03 3.90 -19.97
C ASN A 63 1.48 3.47 -19.73
N ILE A 64 2.35 4.37 -19.27
CA ILE A 64 3.73 4.02 -18.87
C ILE A 64 3.70 3.03 -17.70
N ILE A 65 2.89 3.30 -16.67
CA ILE A 65 2.75 2.41 -15.51
C ILE A 65 2.21 1.04 -15.95
N ILE A 66 1.16 1.00 -16.75
CA ILE A 66 0.57 -0.26 -17.25
C ILE A 66 1.61 -1.08 -18.01
N LYS A 67 2.32 -0.47 -18.96
CA LYS A 67 3.36 -1.16 -19.74
C LYS A 67 4.49 -1.70 -18.87
N GLU A 68 4.89 -0.95 -17.84
CA GLU A 68 5.92 -1.41 -16.94
C GLU A 68 5.43 -2.56 -16.03
N MET A 69 4.17 -2.55 -15.61
CA MET A 69 3.55 -3.68 -14.93
C MET A 69 3.46 -4.92 -15.82
N GLU A 70 3.10 -4.75 -17.10
CA GLU A 70 3.11 -5.81 -18.10
C GLU A 70 4.51 -6.41 -18.29
N ASN A 71 5.55 -5.58 -18.30
CA ASN A 71 6.96 -6.04 -18.34
C ASN A 71 7.30 -6.93 -17.13
N LEU A 72 6.72 -6.64 -15.97
CA LEU A 72 6.83 -7.46 -14.76
C LEU A 72 5.89 -8.67 -14.74
N LYS A 73 5.10 -8.88 -15.80
CA LYS A 73 4.06 -9.92 -15.94
C LYS A 73 2.92 -9.79 -14.92
N ILE A 74 2.63 -8.56 -14.49
CA ILE A 74 1.57 -8.25 -13.54
C ILE A 74 0.40 -7.63 -14.30
N ARG A 75 -0.80 -8.18 -14.11
CA ARG A 75 -2.03 -7.60 -14.67
C ARG A 75 -2.43 -6.38 -13.85
N PHE A 76 -2.37 -5.20 -14.45
CA PHE A 76 -2.63 -3.94 -13.77
C PHE A 76 -3.38 -2.98 -14.68
N GLU A 77 -4.46 -2.39 -14.17
CA GLU A 77 -5.34 -1.51 -14.94
C GLU A 77 -5.74 -0.30 -14.11
N PHE A 78 -6.11 0.79 -14.79
CA PHE A 78 -6.73 1.98 -14.19
C PHE A 78 -8.15 2.14 -14.71
N TRP A 79 -9.09 2.52 -13.85
CA TRP A 79 -10.47 2.86 -14.26
C TRP A 79 -10.96 4.12 -13.56
N ASN A 80 -11.75 4.91 -14.27
CA ASN A 80 -12.33 6.15 -13.73
C ASN A 80 -13.54 5.81 -12.85
N ILE A 81 -13.65 6.47 -11.70
CA ILE A 81 -14.81 6.36 -10.85
C ILE A 81 -15.85 7.36 -11.36
N HIS A 82 -16.95 6.88 -11.93
CA HIS A 82 -17.97 7.76 -12.51
C HIS A 82 -18.47 8.81 -11.50
N GLY A 83 -18.51 10.08 -11.91
CA GLY A 83 -19.03 11.20 -11.11
C GLY A 83 -18.03 11.84 -10.14
N ILE A 84 -16.84 11.28 -9.99
CA ILE A 84 -15.75 11.85 -9.20
C ILE A 84 -14.53 11.83 -10.13
N ASN A 85 -13.87 12.96 -10.40
CA ASN A 85 -12.69 12.99 -11.29
C ASN A 85 -11.48 12.29 -10.65
N ASN A 86 -11.64 11.01 -10.30
CA ASN A 86 -10.72 10.18 -9.55
C ASN A 86 -10.61 8.83 -10.24
N TRP A 87 -9.44 8.24 -10.12
CA TRP A 87 -9.08 6.99 -10.78
C TRP A 87 -8.75 5.94 -9.72
N ASN A 88 -9.34 4.76 -9.89
CA ASN A 88 -8.96 3.55 -9.18
C ASN A 88 -8.00 2.73 -10.03
N TYR A 89 -7.37 1.75 -9.37
CA TYR A 89 -6.38 0.87 -9.98
C TYR A 89 -6.44 -0.53 -9.37
N THR A 90 -5.89 -1.51 -10.08
CA THR A 90 -5.83 -2.90 -9.63
C THR A 90 -5.05 -2.99 -8.32
N SER A 91 -5.67 -3.55 -7.29
CA SER A 91 -4.97 -3.80 -6.03
C SER A 91 -3.94 -4.92 -6.22
N LEU A 92 -2.68 -4.63 -5.89
CA LEU A 92 -1.59 -5.61 -5.95
C LEU A 92 -1.76 -6.64 -4.82
N MET A 93 -1.39 -7.90 -5.05
CA MET A 93 -1.60 -8.99 -4.08
C MET A 93 -0.32 -9.79 -3.85
N GLY A 94 -0.08 -10.17 -2.60
CA GLY A 94 0.99 -11.12 -2.23
C GLY A 94 2.35 -10.78 -2.86
N ASP A 95 2.83 -11.67 -3.71
CA ASP A 95 4.13 -11.56 -4.37
C ASP A 95 4.21 -10.43 -5.40
N ASP A 96 3.08 -10.01 -5.99
CA ASP A 96 3.05 -8.89 -6.95
C ASP A 96 3.52 -7.60 -6.28
N LYS A 97 3.12 -7.37 -5.02
CA LYS A 97 3.56 -6.21 -4.23
C LYS A 97 5.08 -6.19 -4.06
N LEU A 98 5.66 -7.33 -3.76
CA LEU A 98 7.11 -7.48 -3.63
C LEU A 98 7.83 -7.33 -4.97
N CYS A 99 7.25 -7.85 -6.05
CA CYS A 99 7.79 -7.74 -7.39
C CYS A 99 7.83 -6.27 -7.84
N VAL A 100 6.72 -5.53 -7.67
CA VAL A 100 6.65 -4.10 -7.99
C VAL A 100 7.66 -3.32 -7.17
N LEU A 101 7.71 -3.51 -5.85
CA LEU A 101 8.62 -2.76 -4.99
C LEU A 101 10.10 -2.94 -5.38
N ARG A 102 10.49 -4.16 -5.78
CA ARG A 102 11.89 -4.48 -6.11
C ARG A 102 12.26 -4.12 -7.56
N ASN A 103 11.36 -4.40 -8.49
CA ASN A 103 11.71 -4.48 -9.91
C ASN A 103 11.11 -3.37 -10.75
N PHE A 104 10.12 -2.63 -10.25
CA PHE A 104 9.50 -1.54 -11.02
C PHE A 104 10.54 -0.46 -11.33
N ASN A 105 10.61 -0.06 -12.61
CA ASN A 105 11.55 0.95 -13.02
C ASN A 105 11.01 2.37 -12.78
N LEU A 106 11.32 2.93 -11.61
CA LEU A 106 10.94 4.29 -11.23
C LEU A 106 11.50 5.38 -12.15
N THR A 107 12.59 5.13 -12.89
CA THR A 107 13.13 6.13 -13.85
C THR A 107 12.22 6.35 -15.06
N LYS A 108 11.15 5.55 -15.20
CA LYS A 108 10.09 5.77 -16.19
C LYS A 108 9.09 6.85 -15.75
N LEU A 109 9.04 7.16 -14.46
CA LEU A 109 8.07 8.08 -13.87
C LEU A 109 8.72 9.33 -13.30
N PHE A 110 9.94 9.20 -12.77
CA PHE A 110 10.68 10.29 -12.14
C PHE A 110 12.03 10.50 -12.82
N ASP A 111 12.63 11.67 -12.60
CA ASP A 111 14.02 11.87 -12.96
C ASP A 111 14.94 10.84 -12.26
N PRO A 112 16.10 10.50 -12.84
CA PRO A 112 16.95 9.45 -12.30
C PRO A 112 17.43 9.69 -10.86
N GLU A 113 17.63 10.95 -10.44
CA GLU A 113 18.07 11.29 -9.09
C GLU A 113 16.96 11.03 -8.08
N ARG A 114 15.73 11.49 -8.38
CA ARG A 114 14.54 11.23 -7.56
C ARG A 114 14.22 9.74 -7.49
N ALA A 115 14.29 9.03 -8.61
CA ALA A 115 14.09 7.58 -8.64
C ALA A 115 15.11 6.83 -7.77
N ALA A 116 16.39 7.24 -7.80
CA ALA A 116 17.43 6.66 -6.95
C ALA A 116 17.18 6.96 -5.47
N LEU A 117 16.76 8.19 -5.14
CA LEU A 117 16.41 8.57 -3.78
C LEU A 117 15.27 7.71 -3.23
N ILE A 118 14.18 7.53 -4.00
CA ILE A 118 13.05 6.69 -3.59
C ILE A 118 13.48 5.24 -3.36
N LYS A 119 14.38 4.69 -4.19
CA LYS A 119 14.92 3.33 -4.01
C LYS A 119 15.85 3.18 -2.80
N SER A 120 16.40 4.28 -2.28
CA SER A 120 17.34 4.28 -1.17
C SER A 120 16.69 4.46 0.21
N LEU A 121 15.39 4.76 0.25
CA LEU A 121 14.57 4.85 1.46
C LEU A 121 14.29 3.45 2.03
#